data_AF-A0AB34FR55-F1
#
_entry.id   AF-A0AB34FR55-F1
#
_cell.length_a   1.000
_cell.length_b   1.000
_cell.length_c   1.000
_cell.angle_alpha   90.00
_cell.angle_beta   90.00
_cell.angle_gamma   90.00
#
_symmetry.space_group_name_H-M   'P 1'
#
loop_
_entity.id
_entity.type
_entity.pdbx_description
1 polymer ?
#
loop_
_entity_poly.entity_id
_entity_poly.type
_entity_poly.pdbx_seq_one_letter_code
_entity_poly.pdbx_strand_id
1 'polypeptide(L)'
;MLKAPSLETVFDENEETNGDDECKAWLSRLFDAKIELATFVAGRRGGGKATEYVGFLQGSFNLSFRFRFGDGGPDALIRFPKPGHTAAELRDEKVTNEVQVMEFLRQNSTIPIPHIIFWGLIKASPQQHGPFIIMDYVEGTPLSTLLKKPMKSEMEDLVLDPGVQLMTPFWMHRIGAISRDGLKWSVTERPLTYNMNELATVARNVCQPHKTQPTDRSRTGEKHPRPLALSRLGNAKGVPGSRARSRPRRPHSVSGTVGRPAE
;
A
#
# COMPACT_ATOMS: atom_id res chain seq x y z
N MET A 1 35.08 11.48 -28.91
CA MET A 1 33.61 11.47 -28.76
C MET A 1 33.27 10.28 -27.88
N LEU A 2 33.08 10.50 -26.58
CA LEU A 2 32.76 9.43 -25.62
C LEU A 2 31.27 9.11 -25.76
N LYS A 3 30.96 7.87 -26.15
CA LYS A 3 29.59 7.36 -26.23
C LYS A 3 29.08 7.26 -24.79
N ALA A 4 28.05 8.04 -24.44
CA ALA A 4 27.39 7.89 -23.15
C ALA A 4 26.90 6.43 -23.04
N PRO A 5 27.17 5.73 -21.93
CA PRO A 5 26.62 4.39 -21.73
C PRO A 5 25.09 4.52 -21.74
N SER A 6 24.44 3.65 -22.50
CA SER A 6 22.99 3.51 -22.42
C SER A 6 22.63 3.22 -20.97
N LEU A 7 21.67 3.98 -20.42
CA LEU A 7 20.94 3.61 -19.21
C LEU A 7 20.16 2.33 -19.51
N GLU A 8 20.86 1.19 -19.57
CA GLU A 8 20.23 -0.10 -19.40
C GLU A 8 19.68 -0.10 -17.99
N THR A 9 18.35 -0.14 -17.91
CA THR A 9 17.64 -0.19 -16.64
C THR A 9 18.13 -1.41 -15.86
N VAL A 10 18.75 -1.16 -14.71
CA VAL A 10 19.26 -2.15 -13.75
C VAL A 10 18.08 -2.85 -13.06
N PHE A 11 17.30 -3.62 -13.83
CA PHE A 11 16.30 -4.54 -13.32
C PHE A 11 16.76 -5.95 -13.70
N ASP A 12 17.05 -6.77 -12.69
CA ASP A 12 17.43 -8.16 -12.90
C ASP A 12 16.15 -9.02 -12.94
N GLU A 13 15.80 -9.50 -14.14
CA GLU A 13 14.64 -10.37 -14.35
C GLU A 13 14.72 -11.67 -13.51
N ASN A 14 15.94 -12.13 -13.19
CA ASN A 14 16.12 -13.28 -12.31
C ASN A 14 15.76 -12.93 -10.87
N GLU A 15 16.14 -11.74 -10.38
CA GLU A 15 15.75 -11.30 -9.03
C GLU A 15 14.25 -11.04 -8.93
N GLU A 16 13.60 -10.53 -9.99
CA GLU A 16 12.14 -10.42 -10.05
C GLU A 16 11.48 -11.81 -9.94
N THR A 17 11.97 -12.80 -10.69
CA THR A 17 11.47 -14.17 -10.65
C THR A 17 11.69 -14.81 -9.27
N ASN A 18 12.88 -14.64 -8.69
CA ASN A 18 13.20 -15.11 -7.34
C ASN A 18 12.27 -14.48 -6.29
N GLY A 19 11.96 -13.18 -6.42
CA GLY A 19 11.02 -12.48 -5.55
C GLY A 19 9.59 -13.03 -5.66
N ASP A 20 9.11 -13.29 -6.88
CA ASP A 20 7.81 -13.90 -7.10
C ASP A 20 7.74 -15.31 -6.49
N ASP A 21 8.80 -16.10 -6.60
CA ASP A 21 8.86 -17.45 -6.01
C ASP A 21 8.95 -17.43 -4.47
N GLU A 22 9.71 -16.48 -3.89
CA GLU A 22 9.71 -16.22 -2.44
C GLU A 22 8.29 -15.89 -1.96
N CYS A 23 7.58 -15.02 -2.69
CA CYS A 23 6.22 -14.61 -2.41
C CYS A 23 5.25 -15.79 -2.47
N LYS A 24 5.31 -16.63 -3.53
CA LYS A 24 4.48 -17.84 -3.67
C LYS A 24 4.70 -18.83 -2.53
N ALA A 25 5.96 -19.13 -2.20
CA ALA A 25 6.29 -20.05 -1.12
C ALA A 25 5.79 -19.50 0.24
N TRP A 26 5.92 -18.20 0.46
CA TRP A 26 5.39 -17.55 1.66
C TRP A 26 3.86 -17.59 1.72
N LEU A 27 3.17 -17.35 0.61
CA LEU A 27 1.71 -17.45 0.54
C LEU A 27 1.25 -18.86 0.93
N SER A 28 1.88 -19.92 0.43
CA SER A 28 1.53 -21.29 0.82
C SER A 28 1.57 -21.47 2.34
N ARG A 29 2.70 -21.14 2.97
CA ARG A 29 2.87 -21.27 4.43
C ARG A 29 1.85 -20.43 5.21
N LEU A 30 1.57 -19.21 4.75
CA LEU A 30 0.62 -18.33 5.41
C LEU A 30 -0.81 -18.87 5.32
N PHE A 31 -1.19 -19.42 4.17
CA PHE A 31 -2.50 -20.04 3.97
C PHE A 31 -2.68 -21.32 4.81
N ASP A 32 -1.60 -22.07 5.04
CA ASP A 32 -1.60 -23.23 5.94
C ASP A 32 -1.76 -22.81 7.41
N ALA A 33 -1.22 -21.64 7.79
CA ALA A 33 -1.30 -21.09 9.14
C ALA A 33 -2.63 -20.37 9.48
N LYS A 34 -3.65 -20.39 8.61
CA LYS A 34 -4.91 -19.62 8.80
C LYS A 34 -5.57 -19.82 10.17
N ILE A 35 -5.63 -21.06 10.67
CA ILE A 35 -6.28 -21.38 11.95
C ILE A 35 -5.47 -20.80 13.12
N GLU A 36 -4.14 -20.91 13.06
CA GLU A 36 -3.24 -20.30 14.05
C GLU A 36 -3.36 -18.77 14.01
N LEU A 37 -3.37 -18.17 12.81
CA LEU A 37 -3.54 -16.73 12.64
C LEU A 37 -4.90 -16.25 13.17
N ALA A 38 -5.98 -16.99 12.93
CA ALA A 38 -7.30 -16.67 13.49
C ALA A 38 -7.27 -16.68 15.03
N THR A 39 -6.61 -17.69 15.63
CA THR A 39 -6.44 -17.81 17.08
C THR A 39 -5.59 -16.68 17.65
N PHE A 40 -4.49 -16.35 16.97
CA PHE A 40 -3.60 -15.26 17.35
C PHE A 40 -4.32 -13.90 17.31
N VAL A 41 -5.07 -13.62 16.23
CA VAL A 41 -5.85 -12.39 16.10
C VAL A 41 -6.92 -12.30 17.20
N ALA A 42 -7.65 -13.38 17.46
CA ALA A 42 -8.63 -13.43 18.55
C ALA A 42 -7.99 -13.11 19.91
N GLY A 43 -6.83 -13.72 20.19
CA GLY A 43 -6.09 -13.49 21.43
C GLY A 43 -5.62 -12.04 21.59
N ARG A 44 -5.19 -11.39 20.49
CA ARG A 44 -4.76 -9.97 20.52
C ARG A 44 -5.92 -9.00 20.62
N ARG A 45 -7.07 -9.33 20.03
CA ARG A 45 -8.27 -8.51 20.10
C ARG A 45 -8.93 -8.55 21.49
N GLY A 46 -8.84 -9.67 22.20
CA GLY A 46 -9.44 -9.83 23.53
C GLY A 46 -10.97 -9.95 23.52
N GLY A 47 -11.59 -10.18 22.35
CA GLY A 47 -13.04 -10.29 22.17
C GLY A 47 -13.42 -11.50 21.33
N GLY A 48 -14.04 -12.50 21.99
CA GLY A 48 -14.54 -13.71 21.35
C GLY A 48 -13.50 -14.62 20.71
N LYS A 49 -13.91 -15.82 20.30
CA LYS A 49 -13.11 -16.67 19.40
C LYS A 49 -13.40 -16.27 17.96
N ALA A 50 -12.40 -16.41 17.10
CA ALA A 50 -12.62 -16.36 15.66
C ALA A 50 -13.55 -17.53 15.28
N THR A 51 -14.65 -17.22 14.61
CA THR A 51 -15.67 -18.20 14.20
C THR A 51 -15.57 -18.55 12.73
N GLU A 52 -15.02 -17.65 11.91
CA GLU A 52 -14.99 -17.82 10.46
C GLU A 52 -13.80 -17.09 9.83
N TYR A 53 -13.17 -17.76 8.86
CA TYR A 53 -12.29 -17.11 7.88
C TYR A 53 -13.15 -16.59 6.73
N VAL A 54 -13.28 -15.26 6.64
CA VAL A 54 -14.16 -14.61 5.66
C VAL A 54 -13.50 -14.57 4.29
N GLY A 55 -12.19 -14.38 4.25
CA GLY A 55 -11.44 -14.25 3.00
C GLY A 55 -10.12 -13.52 3.16
N PHE A 56 -9.54 -13.12 2.04
CA PHE A 56 -8.29 -12.38 2.00
C PHE A 56 -8.35 -11.17 1.08
N LEU A 57 -7.53 -10.17 1.40
CA LEU A 57 -7.30 -8.98 0.61
C LEU A 57 -5.86 -8.96 0.13
N GLN A 58 -5.67 -8.90 -1.18
CA GLN A 58 -4.34 -8.94 -1.77
C GLN A 58 -4.04 -7.68 -2.56
N GLY A 59 -3.09 -6.87 -2.10
CA GLY A 59 -2.50 -5.78 -2.87
C GLY A 59 -1.17 -6.16 -3.53
N SER A 60 -0.52 -5.17 -4.15
CA SER A 60 0.80 -5.35 -4.76
C SER A 60 1.89 -5.70 -3.73
N PHE A 61 1.83 -5.05 -2.55
CA PHE A 61 2.85 -5.16 -1.50
C PHE A 61 2.37 -5.81 -0.21
N ASN A 62 1.07 -6.07 -0.06
CA ASN A 62 0.52 -6.59 1.19
C ASN A 62 -0.51 -7.68 0.93
N LEU A 63 -0.64 -8.59 1.88
CA LEU A 63 -1.75 -9.54 1.98
C LEU A 63 -2.40 -9.38 3.35
N SER A 64 -3.73 -9.49 3.41
CA SER A 64 -4.45 -9.53 4.68
C SER A 64 -5.44 -10.69 4.74
N PHE A 65 -5.61 -11.29 5.90
CA PHE A 65 -6.70 -12.24 6.18
C PHE A 65 -7.78 -11.58 7.03
N ARG A 66 -9.04 -11.78 6.65
CA ARG A 66 -10.23 -11.30 7.35
C ARG A 66 -10.84 -12.44 8.14
N PHE A 67 -11.04 -12.18 9.44
CA PHE A 67 -11.69 -13.11 10.35
C PHE A 67 -12.93 -12.45 10.96
N ARG A 68 -13.95 -13.28 11.16
CA ARG A 68 -15.18 -12.93 11.90
C ARG A 68 -15.18 -13.62 13.24
N PHE A 69 -15.85 -12.99 14.21
CA PHE A 69 -15.80 -13.36 15.61
C PHE A 69 -17.21 -13.56 16.17
N GLY A 70 -17.34 -14.48 17.13
CA GLY A 70 -18.65 -14.88 17.67
C GLY A 70 -19.24 -13.94 18.72
N ASP A 71 -18.51 -12.89 19.10
CA ASP A 71 -18.94 -11.90 20.09
C ASP A 71 -19.79 -10.77 19.48
N GLY A 72 -20.07 -10.81 18.17
CA GLY A 72 -20.86 -9.79 17.47
C GLY A 72 -20.12 -8.47 17.25
N GLY A 73 -18.85 -8.37 17.62
CA GLY A 73 -18.01 -7.21 17.31
C GLY A 73 -17.57 -7.17 15.84
N PRO A 74 -16.89 -6.10 15.40
CA PRO A 74 -16.46 -5.95 14.01
C PRO A 74 -15.50 -7.07 13.59
N ASP A 75 -15.45 -7.38 12.30
CA ASP A 75 -14.43 -8.28 11.77
C ASP A 75 -13.04 -7.66 11.97
N ALA A 76 -11.99 -8.49 12.02
CA ALA A 76 -10.61 -8.03 12.14
C ALA A 76 -9.76 -8.57 10.99
N LEU A 77 -8.77 -7.77 10.60
CA LEU A 77 -7.77 -8.11 9.61
C LEU A 77 -6.42 -8.32 10.29
N ILE A 78 -5.64 -9.30 9.84
CA ILE A 78 -4.18 -9.30 10.00
C ILE A 78 -3.53 -9.07 8.65
N ARG A 79 -2.65 -8.07 8.57
CA ARG A 79 -1.99 -7.62 7.34
C ARG A 79 -0.48 -7.80 7.43
N PHE A 80 0.12 -8.33 6.37
CA PHE A 80 1.56 -8.55 6.23
C PHE A 80 2.09 -7.89 4.95
N PRO A 81 3.29 -7.29 4.98
CA PRO A 81 4.05 -7.02 3.77
C PRO A 81 4.41 -8.33 3.07
N LYS A 82 4.31 -8.35 1.74
CA LYS A 82 4.65 -9.52 0.92
C LYS A 82 6.15 -9.67 0.78
N PRO A 83 6.72 -10.83 1.14
CA PRO A 83 8.08 -11.17 0.82
C PRO A 83 8.34 -11.21 -0.68
N GLY A 84 9.60 -11.00 -1.09
CA GLY A 84 10.01 -10.90 -2.50
C GLY A 84 9.47 -9.68 -3.27
N HIS A 85 8.40 -9.03 -2.79
CA HIS A 85 7.87 -7.77 -3.33
C HIS A 85 8.22 -6.58 -2.43
N THR A 86 8.55 -6.86 -1.17
CA THR A 86 9.10 -5.89 -0.23
C THR A 86 10.46 -6.40 0.24
N ALA A 87 11.50 -5.59 0.08
CA ALA A 87 12.86 -5.93 0.50
C ALA A 87 12.88 -6.31 1.99
N ALA A 88 13.59 -7.39 2.35
CA ALA A 88 13.51 -8.01 3.67
C ALA A 88 13.85 -7.04 4.81
N GLU A 89 14.90 -6.24 4.61
CA GLU A 89 15.40 -5.21 5.53
C GLU A 89 14.46 -4.00 5.67
N LEU A 90 13.52 -3.81 4.74
CA LEU A 90 12.57 -2.69 4.74
C LEU A 90 11.19 -3.08 5.30
N ARG A 91 10.90 -4.36 5.54
CA ARG A 91 9.56 -4.81 5.97
C ARG A 91 9.17 -4.26 7.34
N ASP A 92 10.09 -4.30 8.30
CA ASP A 92 9.86 -3.79 9.66
C ASP A 92 9.69 -2.25 9.67
N GLU A 93 10.53 -1.55 8.90
CA GLU A 93 10.42 -0.10 8.70
C GLU A 93 9.08 0.27 8.04
N LYS A 94 8.66 -0.48 7.02
CA LYS A 94 7.38 -0.29 6.33
C LYS A 94 6.19 -0.38 7.28
N VAL A 95 6.15 -1.42 8.13
CA VAL A 95 5.06 -1.60 9.10
C VAL A 95 5.07 -0.51 10.15
N THR A 96 6.26 -0.17 10.67
CA THR A 96 6.40 0.93 11.65
C THR A 96 5.89 2.25 11.08
N ASN A 97 6.31 2.60 9.85
CA ASN A 97 5.87 3.82 9.17
C ASN A 97 4.35 3.84 8.92
N GLU A 98 3.76 2.71 8.52
CA GLU A 98 2.32 2.61 8.31
C GLU A 98 1.54 2.83 9.61
N VAL A 99 1.97 2.21 10.71
CA VAL A 99 1.36 2.39 12.04
C VAL A 99 1.46 3.84 12.50
N GLN A 100 2.63 4.47 12.39
CA GLN A 100 2.82 5.87 12.80
C GLN A 100 1.92 6.83 12.00
N VAL A 101 1.79 6.61 10.69
CA VAL A 101 0.90 7.42 9.84
C VAL A 101 -0.56 7.21 10.22
N MET A 102 -0.98 5.97 10.47
CA MET A 102 -2.36 5.69 10.91
C MET A 102 -2.66 6.38 12.24
N GLU A 103 -1.79 6.24 13.24
CA GLU A 103 -1.96 6.93 14.53
C GLU A 103 -1.97 8.46 14.40
N PHE A 104 -1.12 9.01 13.53
CA PHE A 104 -1.12 10.44 13.21
C PHE A 104 -2.47 10.87 12.61
N LEU A 105 -2.96 10.15 11.61
CA LEU A 105 -4.23 10.46 10.95
C LEU A 105 -5.42 10.33 11.91
N ARG A 106 -5.41 9.34 12.81
CA ARG A 106 -6.45 9.14 13.82
C ARG A 106 -6.58 10.34 14.76
N GLN A 107 -5.45 10.95 15.13
CA GLN A 107 -5.43 12.06 16.09
C GLN A 107 -5.70 13.41 15.44
N ASN A 108 -5.30 13.57 14.18
CA ASN A 108 -5.29 14.89 13.54
C ASN A 108 -6.39 15.05 12.49
N SER A 109 -7.09 13.98 12.11
CA SER A 109 -8.10 13.99 11.03
C SER A 109 -9.44 13.44 11.46
N THR A 110 -10.50 13.87 10.77
CA THR A 110 -11.84 13.27 10.87
C THR A 110 -12.04 12.11 9.88
N ILE A 111 -11.02 11.76 9.10
CA ILE A 111 -11.12 10.66 8.13
C ILE A 111 -11.23 9.36 8.93
N PRO A 112 -12.28 8.56 8.73
CA PRO A 112 -12.39 7.27 9.40
C PRO A 112 -11.29 6.36 8.87
N ILE A 113 -10.40 5.93 9.75
CA ILE A 113 -9.37 4.94 9.44
C ILE A 113 -9.56 3.70 10.33
N PRO A 114 -9.12 2.52 9.86
CA PRO A 114 -9.13 1.30 10.68
C PRO A 114 -8.43 1.49 12.02
N HIS A 115 -9.02 0.98 13.10
CA HIS A 115 -8.41 0.97 14.42
C HIS A 115 -7.37 -0.13 14.52
N ILE A 116 -6.16 0.24 14.94
CA ILE A 116 -5.08 -0.71 15.15
C ILE A 116 -5.35 -1.40 16.49
N ILE A 117 -5.65 -2.68 16.43
CA ILE A 117 -5.83 -3.53 17.61
C ILE A 117 -4.46 -3.89 18.19
N PHE A 118 -3.56 -4.33 17.31
CA PHE A 118 -2.21 -4.74 17.69
C PHE A 118 -1.30 -4.70 16.47
N TRP A 119 0.00 -4.59 16.66
CA TRP A 119 0.96 -4.71 15.57
C TRP A 119 2.28 -5.25 16.13
N GLY A 120 3.14 -5.78 15.27
CA GLY A 120 4.39 -6.35 15.71
C GLY A 120 5.40 -6.50 14.59
N LEU A 121 6.67 -6.52 14.99
CA LEU A 121 7.77 -6.87 14.09
C LEU A 121 7.87 -8.38 13.90
N ILE A 122 8.75 -8.84 13.01
CA ILE A 122 8.89 -10.27 12.66
C ILE A 122 9.00 -11.21 13.87
N LYS A 123 9.69 -10.77 14.94
CA LYS A 123 9.90 -11.57 16.16
C LYS A 123 8.62 -11.82 16.96
N ALA A 124 7.63 -10.94 16.85
CA ALA A 124 6.34 -11.06 17.53
C ALA A 124 5.28 -11.79 16.68
N SER A 125 5.64 -12.16 15.44
CA SER A 125 4.74 -12.75 14.46
C SER A 125 4.62 -14.26 14.65
N PRO A 126 3.41 -14.83 14.60
CA PRO A 126 3.20 -16.28 14.55
C PRO A 126 4.04 -16.91 13.45
N GLN A 127 4.78 -17.96 13.80
CA GLN A 127 5.71 -18.66 12.91
C GLN A 127 6.69 -17.74 12.12
N GLN A 128 6.92 -16.52 12.60
CA GLN A 128 7.77 -15.52 11.95
C GLN A 128 7.38 -15.22 10.49
N HIS A 129 6.09 -15.23 10.16
CA HIS A 129 5.62 -14.92 8.79
C HIS A 129 5.99 -13.50 8.31
N GLY A 130 6.38 -12.60 9.20
CA GLY A 130 6.79 -11.22 8.89
C GLY A 130 6.17 -10.23 9.88
N PRO A 131 6.60 -8.95 9.83
CA PRO A 131 5.93 -7.92 10.61
C PRO A 131 4.48 -7.76 10.15
N PHE A 132 3.62 -7.31 11.05
CA PHE A 132 2.17 -7.34 10.81
C PHE A 132 1.43 -6.21 11.53
N ILE A 133 0.24 -5.93 11.03
CA ILE A 133 -0.75 -5.04 11.65
C ILE A 133 -2.06 -5.81 11.79
N ILE A 134 -2.60 -5.87 12.99
CA ILE A 134 -3.96 -6.33 13.30
C ILE A 134 -4.82 -5.08 13.49
N MET A 135 -5.90 -4.98 12.72
CA MET A 135 -6.78 -3.82 12.74
C MET A 135 -8.22 -4.21 12.44
N ASP A 136 -9.15 -3.35 12.82
CA ASP A 136 -10.56 -3.52 12.49
C ASP A 136 -10.76 -3.57 10.96
N TYR A 137 -11.64 -4.44 10.50
CA TYR A 137 -12.13 -4.38 9.14
C TYR A 137 -13.14 -3.24 9.03
N VAL A 138 -12.96 -2.39 8.02
CA VAL A 138 -13.89 -1.30 7.71
C VAL A 138 -14.66 -1.67 6.45
N GLU A 139 -15.96 -1.91 6.59
CA GLU A 139 -16.86 -2.09 5.45
C GLU A 139 -16.92 -0.80 4.63
N GLY A 140 -16.75 -0.91 3.31
CA GLY A 140 -16.81 0.24 2.43
C GLY A 140 -16.75 -0.13 0.96
N THR A 141 -17.18 0.80 0.12
CA THR A 141 -17.09 0.67 -1.34
C THR A 141 -15.83 1.39 -1.83
N PRO A 142 -14.96 0.74 -2.61
CA PRO A 142 -13.80 1.40 -3.19
C PRO A 142 -14.22 2.65 -3.97
N LEU A 143 -13.58 3.78 -3.72
CA LEU A 143 -13.89 5.04 -4.40
C LEU A 143 -13.75 4.90 -5.93
N SER A 144 -12.83 4.05 -6.40
CA SER A 144 -12.69 3.72 -7.83
C SER A 144 -13.96 3.13 -8.45
N THR A 145 -14.80 2.45 -7.68
CA THR A 145 -16.08 1.93 -8.14
C THR A 145 -17.09 3.06 -8.30
N LEU A 146 -17.10 4.02 -7.38
CA LEU A 146 -17.99 5.19 -7.42
C LEU A 146 -17.58 6.19 -8.51
N LEU A 147 -16.28 6.30 -8.77
CA LEU A 147 -15.70 7.19 -9.79
C LEU A 147 -15.87 6.65 -11.23
N LYS A 148 -16.33 5.40 -11.40
CA LYS A 148 -16.68 4.88 -12.73
C LYS A 148 -17.97 5.56 -13.17
N LYS A 149 -17.89 6.50 -14.13
CA LYS A 149 -19.07 6.96 -14.86
C LYS A 149 -19.76 5.76 -15.52
N PRO A 150 -21.11 5.75 -15.63
CA PRO A 150 -21.79 4.80 -16.50
C PRO A 150 -21.29 5.06 -17.93
N MET A 151 -20.45 4.17 -18.45
CA MET A 151 -19.96 4.27 -19.83
C MET A 151 -21.14 4.13 -20.78
N LYS A 152 -21.29 5.05 -21.73
CA LYS A 152 -22.20 4.88 -22.87
C LYS A 152 -21.58 4.02 -23.99
N SER A 153 -20.26 3.82 -23.99
CA SER A 153 -19.56 2.86 -24.87
C SER A 153 -18.20 2.45 -24.29
N GLU A 154 -17.66 1.32 -24.76
CA GLU A 154 -16.41 0.69 -24.29
C GLU A 154 -15.11 1.48 -24.61
N MET A 155 -15.20 2.63 -25.26
CA MET A 155 -14.06 3.42 -25.76
C MET A 155 -13.87 4.78 -25.06
N GLU A 156 -14.60 5.07 -23.99
CA GLU A 156 -14.39 6.31 -23.22
C GLU A 156 -13.37 6.09 -22.09
N ASP A 157 -12.34 6.94 -22.06
CA ASP A 157 -11.38 7.01 -20.96
C ASP A 157 -12.11 7.17 -19.61
N LEU A 158 -11.59 6.54 -18.56
CA LEU A 158 -12.08 6.69 -17.19
C LEU A 158 -11.87 8.15 -16.73
N VAL A 159 -12.85 9.02 -16.99
CA VAL A 159 -12.85 10.41 -16.53
C VAL A 159 -13.37 10.46 -15.10
N LEU A 160 -12.50 10.85 -14.16
CA LEU A 160 -12.82 11.11 -12.77
C LEU A 160 -13.99 12.10 -12.67
N ASP A 161 -14.99 11.80 -11.83
CA ASP A 161 -16.07 12.74 -11.52
C ASP A 161 -15.50 13.95 -10.76
N PRO A 162 -15.59 15.18 -11.31
CA PRO A 162 -15.08 16.38 -10.65
C PRO A 162 -15.86 16.77 -9.38
N GLY A 163 -17.02 16.13 -9.10
CA GLY A 163 -17.82 16.37 -7.90
C GLY A 163 -17.26 15.75 -6.61
N VAL A 164 -16.22 14.91 -6.69
CA VAL A 164 -15.63 14.28 -5.51
C VAL A 164 -14.62 15.22 -4.86
N GLN A 165 -15.01 15.81 -3.72
CA GLN A 165 -14.15 16.65 -2.90
C GLN A 165 -13.19 15.75 -2.11
N LEU A 166 -11.97 15.53 -2.63
CA LEU A 166 -10.90 14.87 -1.88
C LEU A 166 -10.42 15.81 -0.76
N MET A 167 -10.67 15.46 0.49
CA MET A 167 -10.03 16.12 1.62
C MET A 167 -8.52 15.89 1.54
N THR A 168 -7.73 16.95 1.37
CA THR A 168 -6.27 16.93 1.49
C THR A 168 -5.87 17.57 2.82
N PRO A 169 -5.83 16.84 3.95
CA PRO A 169 -5.93 17.50 5.24
C PRO A 169 -4.58 17.73 5.92
N PHE A 170 -3.42 17.31 5.37
CA PHE A 170 -2.16 17.35 6.11
C PHE A 170 -0.99 17.95 5.35
N TRP A 171 -0.51 19.07 5.88
CA TRP A 171 0.71 19.74 5.48
C TRP A 171 1.81 19.52 6.52
N MET A 172 2.96 19.02 6.07
CA MET A 172 4.19 18.96 6.87
C MET A 172 5.30 19.68 6.13
N HIS A 173 6.17 20.37 6.88
CA HIS A 173 7.26 21.17 6.29
C HIS A 173 8.40 20.34 5.70
N ARG A 174 8.54 19.08 6.12
CA ARG A 174 9.58 18.15 5.67
C ARG A 174 8.97 16.95 4.94
N ILE A 175 9.78 16.35 4.06
CA ILE A 175 9.49 15.08 3.38
C ILE A 175 10.26 13.98 4.11
N GLY A 176 9.54 13.00 4.66
CA GLY A 176 10.13 11.87 5.36
C GLY A 176 9.10 11.03 6.10
N ALA A 177 9.57 10.08 6.89
CA ALA A 177 8.73 9.27 7.76
C ALA A 177 8.43 9.99 9.08
N ILE A 178 7.16 9.91 9.48
CA ILE A 178 6.62 10.54 10.67
C ILE A 178 6.90 9.63 11.86
N SER A 179 7.35 10.22 12.96
CA SER A 179 7.49 9.56 14.25
C SER A 179 6.83 10.40 15.35
N ARG A 180 6.54 9.73 16.45
CA ARG A 180 5.97 10.33 17.64
C ARG A 180 6.98 10.29 18.78
N ASP A 181 7.25 11.46 19.36
CA ASP A 181 7.98 11.60 20.61
C ASP A 181 7.03 12.15 21.69
N GLY A 182 6.61 11.30 22.62
CA GLY A 182 5.57 11.62 23.58
C GLY A 182 4.24 12.00 22.90
N LEU A 183 3.83 13.26 23.01
CA LEU A 183 2.62 13.77 22.35
C LEU A 183 2.90 14.52 21.03
N LYS A 184 4.18 14.69 20.66
CA LYS A 184 4.58 15.52 19.52
C LYS A 184 4.88 14.67 18.29
N TRP A 185 4.25 15.04 17.18
CA TRP A 185 4.52 14.46 15.87
C TRP A 185 5.59 15.25 15.12
N SER A 186 6.54 14.55 14.50
CA SER A 186 7.56 15.18 13.68
C SER A 186 8.08 14.24 12.59
N VAL A 187 8.72 14.82 11.57
CA VAL A 187 9.38 14.06 10.50
C VAL A 187 10.85 13.90 10.87
N THR A 188 11.22 12.70 11.33
CA THR A 188 12.58 12.41 11.83
C THR A 188 13.34 11.44 10.94
N GLU A 189 12.62 10.60 10.21
CA GLU A 189 13.19 9.50 9.44
C GLU A 189 13.06 9.72 7.94
N ARG A 190 13.79 8.91 7.19
CA ARG A 190 13.83 8.98 5.73
C ARG A 190 12.49 8.57 5.12
N PRO A 191 12.11 9.10 3.95
CA PRO A 191 10.96 8.57 3.24
C PRO A 191 11.25 7.13 2.78
N LEU A 192 10.27 6.25 2.90
CA LEU A 192 10.31 4.92 2.30
C LEU A 192 9.56 4.96 0.96
N THR A 193 10.30 4.98 -0.14
CA THR A 193 9.74 5.16 -1.49
C THR A 193 9.67 3.84 -2.27
N TYR A 194 8.78 3.79 -3.28
CA TYR A 194 8.69 2.67 -4.22
C TYR A 194 10.05 2.36 -4.85
N ASN A 195 10.75 3.38 -5.37
CA ASN A 195 12.05 3.18 -6.03
C ASN A 195 13.11 2.58 -5.09
N MET A 196 13.11 2.97 -3.80
CA MET A 196 14.02 2.39 -2.82
C MET A 196 13.70 0.92 -2.57
N ASN A 197 12.41 0.57 -2.48
CA ASN A 197 11.99 -0.81 -2.36
C ASN A 197 12.38 -1.63 -3.58
N GLU A 198 12.08 -1.15 -4.79
CA GLU A 198 12.41 -1.88 -6.01
C GLU A 198 13.91 -2.08 -6.11
N LEU A 199 14.71 -1.04 -5.91
CA LEU A 199 16.17 -1.13 -5.97
C LEU A 199 16.71 -2.19 -4.97
N ALA A 200 16.19 -2.20 -3.75
CA ALA A 200 16.58 -3.17 -2.73
C ALA A 200 16.08 -4.60 -3.04
N THR A 201 14.98 -4.73 -3.79
CA THR A 201 14.36 -6.03 -4.10
C THR A 201 14.96 -6.68 -5.36
N VAL A 202 15.23 -5.90 -6.41
CA VAL A 202 15.56 -6.41 -7.76
C VAL A 202 17.00 -6.14 -8.20
N ALA A 203 17.76 -5.33 -7.47
CA ALA A 203 19.11 -4.94 -7.84
C ALA A 203 20.12 -5.33 -6.76
N ARG A 204 19.96 -6.52 -6.16
CA ARG A 204 20.53 -7.03 -4.89
C ARG A 204 22.05 -6.86 -4.63
N ASN A 205 22.79 -6.13 -5.46
CA ASN A 205 24.22 -5.85 -5.34
C ASN A 205 24.66 -4.39 -5.61
N VAL A 206 23.78 -3.37 -5.67
CA VAL A 206 24.24 -2.00 -5.99
C VAL A 206 24.29 -1.01 -4.82
N CYS A 207 23.51 -1.16 -3.74
CA CYS A 207 23.64 -0.24 -2.60
C CYS A 207 23.04 -0.84 -1.34
N GLN A 208 23.83 -0.87 -0.25
CA GLN A 208 23.27 -0.71 1.09
C GLN A 208 22.28 0.46 1.04
N PRO A 209 21.05 0.36 1.58
CA PRO A 209 20.10 1.46 1.55
C PRO A 209 20.77 2.69 2.16
N HIS A 210 21.15 3.65 1.31
CA HIS A 210 21.78 4.88 1.77
C HIS A 210 20.84 5.51 2.77
N LYS A 211 21.38 5.92 3.93
CA LYS A 211 20.63 6.70 4.93
C LYS A 211 20.34 8.08 4.35
N THR A 212 19.33 8.18 3.48
CA THR A 212 18.81 9.47 3.02
C THR A 212 18.21 10.18 4.21
N GLN A 213 18.59 11.42 4.49
CA GLN A 213 17.96 12.18 5.58
C GLN A 213 16.64 12.79 5.09
N PRO A 214 15.65 13.01 5.98
CA PRO A 214 14.48 13.79 5.61
C PRO A 214 14.86 15.18 5.12
N THR A 215 14.23 15.62 4.04
CA THR A 215 14.56 16.88 3.37
C THR A 215 13.45 17.92 3.57
N ASP A 216 13.82 19.20 3.58
CA ASP A 216 12.84 20.29 3.59
C ASP A 216 12.09 20.32 2.25
N ARG A 217 10.79 20.66 2.29
CA ARG A 217 10.04 20.94 1.06
C ARG A 217 10.57 22.23 0.42
N SER A 218 10.88 22.19 -0.87
CA SER A 218 11.31 23.39 -1.62
C SER A 218 10.20 24.45 -1.61
N ARG A 219 10.51 25.67 -1.15
CA ARG A 219 9.55 26.78 -1.03
C ARG A 219 9.17 27.44 -2.38
N THR A 220 9.61 26.88 -3.51
CA THR A 220 9.41 27.44 -4.84
C THR A 220 8.24 26.77 -5.56
N GLY A 221 7.08 27.44 -5.57
CA GLY A 221 6.18 27.40 -6.72
C GLY A 221 4.85 26.63 -6.62
N GLU A 222 4.07 26.77 -5.56
CA GLU A 222 2.62 26.50 -5.64
C GLU A 222 1.82 27.67 -5.05
N LYS A 223 1.58 28.69 -5.89
CA LYS A 223 0.35 29.47 -5.73
C LYS A 223 -0.78 28.51 -6.05
N HIS A 224 -1.76 28.41 -5.14
CA HIS A 224 -3.05 27.76 -5.38
C HIS A 224 -3.52 27.97 -6.83
N PRO A 225 -3.78 26.93 -7.63
CA PRO A 225 -4.49 27.11 -8.87
C PRO A 225 -5.93 27.51 -8.53
N ARG A 226 -6.28 28.78 -8.82
CA ARG A 226 -7.69 29.17 -8.94
C ARG A 226 -8.33 28.28 -10.02
N PRO A 227 -9.60 27.88 -9.89
CA PRO A 227 -10.26 27.11 -10.93
C PRO A 227 -10.34 27.93 -12.21
N LEU A 228 -9.52 27.57 -13.20
CA LEU A 228 -9.61 28.13 -14.55
C LEU A 228 -10.77 27.43 -15.26
N ALA A 229 -11.85 28.17 -15.48
CA ALA A 229 -12.89 27.81 -16.42
C ALA A 229 -12.27 27.65 -17.81
N LEU A 230 -12.29 26.43 -18.38
CA LEU A 230 -11.89 26.21 -19.76
C LEU A 230 -13.01 26.66 -20.70
N SER A 231 -12.91 27.90 -21.18
CA SER A 231 -13.57 28.35 -22.40
C SER A 231 -12.75 27.94 -23.62
N ARG A 232 -13.46 27.34 -24.59
CA ARG A 232 -13.07 26.92 -25.94
C ARG A 232 -12.02 27.77 -26.65
N LEU A 233 -11.11 27.10 -27.37
CA LEU A 233 -10.50 27.43 -28.68
C LEU A 233 -9.48 26.28 -28.91
N GLY A 234 -9.43 25.49 -29.98
CA GLY A 234 -9.54 25.79 -31.41
C GLY A 234 -8.37 25.02 -32.07
N ASN A 235 -8.66 24.23 -33.10
CA ASN A 235 -7.76 23.35 -33.86
C ASN A 235 -6.34 23.90 -34.15
N ALA A 236 -5.32 23.03 -34.02
CA ALA A 236 -4.13 23.04 -34.89
C ALA A 236 -3.47 21.66 -34.95
N LYS A 237 -2.99 21.32 -36.16
CA LYS A 237 -2.55 20.02 -36.67
C LYS A 237 -1.13 19.63 -36.24
N GLY A 238 -0.94 18.33 -35.96
CA GLY A 238 0.12 17.46 -36.53
C GLY A 238 1.59 17.63 -36.11
N VAL A 239 2.10 16.68 -35.30
CA VAL A 239 3.48 16.14 -35.36
C VAL A 239 3.43 14.65 -34.93
N PRO A 240 4.16 13.70 -35.57
CA PRO A 240 4.05 12.27 -35.26
C PRO A 240 4.78 11.91 -33.96
N GLY A 241 4.06 11.31 -33.02
CA GLY A 241 4.57 10.89 -31.72
C GLY A 241 5.46 9.65 -31.77
N SER A 242 6.61 9.76 -31.11
CA SER A 242 7.45 8.66 -30.65
C SER A 242 6.65 7.69 -29.78
N ARG A 243 6.62 6.41 -30.19
CA ARG A 243 6.03 5.31 -29.40
C ARG A 243 6.86 5.07 -28.13
N ALA A 244 6.48 5.73 -27.05
CA ALA A 244 6.78 5.23 -25.71
C ALA A 244 5.92 3.98 -25.49
N ARG A 245 6.54 2.80 -25.42
CA ARG A 245 5.86 1.57 -25.03
C ARG A 245 5.43 1.72 -23.56
N SER A 246 4.14 1.92 -23.34
CA SER A 246 3.51 1.80 -22.04
C SER A 246 3.60 0.35 -21.56
N ARG A 247 4.18 0.12 -20.38
CA ARG A 247 4.14 -1.16 -19.68
C ARG A 247 2.68 -1.51 -19.31
N PRO A 248 2.28 -2.79 -19.34
CA PRO A 248 1.02 -3.21 -18.74
C PRO A 248 1.09 -3.03 -17.21
N ARG A 249 0.04 -2.44 -16.63
CA ARG A 249 -0.09 -2.26 -15.17
C ARG A 249 -0.15 -3.63 -14.49
N ARG A 250 0.62 -3.84 -13.41
CA ARG A 250 0.45 -4.99 -12.52
C ARG A 250 -0.99 -4.98 -11.99
N PRO A 251 -1.70 -6.13 -11.95
CA PRO A 251 -3.12 -6.17 -11.64
C PRO A 251 -3.42 -5.58 -10.25
N HIS A 252 -4.51 -4.82 -10.17
CA HIS A 252 -5.01 -4.23 -8.94
C HIS A 252 -5.77 -5.27 -8.10
N SER A 253 -5.62 -5.16 -6.78
CA SER A 253 -6.38 -5.80 -5.70
C SER A 253 -7.22 -7.04 -6.05
N VAL A 254 -6.77 -8.23 -5.62
CA VAL A 254 -7.60 -9.46 -5.66
C VAL A 254 -8.24 -9.66 -4.30
N SER A 255 -9.56 -9.83 -4.27
CA SER A 255 -10.32 -10.28 -3.11
C SER A 255 -10.85 -11.67 -3.40
N GLY A 256 -10.60 -12.63 -2.52
CA GLY A 256 -11.11 -14.00 -2.66
C GLY A 256 -11.98 -14.39 -1.47
N THR A 257 -13.14 -15.00 -1.74
CA THR A 257 -14.05 -15.60 -0.76
C THR A 257 -14.24 -17.09 -1.07
N VAL A 258 -14.52 -17.90 -0.04
CA VAL A 258 -14.90 -19.30 -0.21
C VAL A 258 -16.43 -19.35 -0.37
N GLY A 259 -16.92 -19.87 -1.49
CA GLY A 259 -18.34 -20.13 -1.70
C GLY A 259 -18.84 -21.19 -0.72
N ARG A 260 -19.99 -20.95 -0.08
CA ARG A 260 -20.71 -21.99 0.69
C ARG A 260 -20.99 -23.18 -0.24
N PRO A 261 -20.83 -24.43 0.20
CA PRO A 261 -21.40 -25.55 -0.54
C PRO A 261 -22.92 -25.35 -0.58
N ALA A 262 -23.49 -25.43 -1.78
CA ALA A 262 -24.94 -25.54 -1.94
C ALA A 262 -25.38 -26.87 -1.32
N GLU A 263 -26.43 -26.81 -0.50
CA GLU A 263 -27.18 -27.98 -0.04
C GLU A 263 -27.81 -28.74 -1.23
#